data_AF-A0A6M3Y0T0-F1
#
_entry.id   AF-A0A6M3Y0T0-F1
#
_cell.length_a   1.000
_cell.length_b   1.000
_cell.length_c   1.000
_cell.angle_alpha   90.00
_cell.angle_beta   90.00
_cell.angle_gamma   90.00
#
_symmetry.space_group_name_H-M   'P 1'
#
loop_
_entity.id
_entity.type
_entity.pdbx_description
1 polymer ?
#
loop_
_entity_poly.entity_id
_entity_poly.type
_entity_poly.pdbx_seq_one_letter_code
_entity_poly.pdbx_strand_id
1 'polypeptide(L)'
;MTWHKILGQIQGIPNPKKPKRRTQKMRPLGGGPRGTTTGRIYGRSSYGRRVASLRYLPNGGIIALEAPFDREFTESMKKSLPTKKRTWDANDKVWYVVRDQLDKLCHLLDQYFDETILLDFPAAEVRNDSWTKLMLVEGAPMELIRAAYRVLSVKHHPDKGGDPERMKEINLAYKDLMQGFTNGGDEQ
;
A
#
# COMPACT_ATOMS: atom_id res chain seq x y z
N MET A 1 2.80 -16.59 1.65
CA MET A 1 2.02 -15.91 2.71
C MET A 1 0.98 -15.03 2.03
N THR A 2 -0.30 -15.22 2.36
CA THR A 2 -1.44 -14.61 1.67
C THR A 2 -1.68 -13.19 2.18
N TRP A 3 -2.09 -12.28 1.29
CA TRP A 3 -2.38 -10.83 1.46
C TRP A 3 -3.26 -10.39 2.66
N HIS A 4 -3.68 -11.30 3.54
CA HIS A 4 -4.64 -11.05 4.61
C HIS A 4 -4.05 -10.49 5.92
N LYS A 5 -2.73 -10.34 6.05
CA LYS A 5 -2.09 -9.82 7.28
C LYS A 5 -1.90 -8.29 7.34
N ILE A 6 -2.13 -7.55 6.25
CA ILE A 6 -1.73 -6.12 6.15
C ILE A 6 -2.87 -5.12 6.45
N LEU A 7 -4.14 -5.54 6.49
CA LEU A 7 -5.28 -4.61 6.59
C LEU A 7 -5.74 -4.25 8.02
N GLY A 8 -4.91 -4.50 9.04
CA GLY A 8 -5.33 -4.40 10.45
C GLY A 8 -5.08 -3.07 11.18
N GLN A 9 -4.40 -2.07 10.60
CA GLN A 9 -3.79 -1.01 11.41
C GLN A 9 -3.81 0.43 10.85
N ILE A 10 -4.96 0.92 10.39
CA ILE A 10 -5.10 2.36 10.10
C ILE A 10 -6.42 2.90 10.66
N GLN A 11 -6.36 3.49 11.86
CA GLN A 11 -7.30 4.52 12.28
C GLN A 11 -6.54 5.66 12.98
N GLY A 12 -6.80 6.89 12.53
CA GLY A 12 -6.60 8.13 13.29
C GLY A 12 -5.35 8.94 13.00
N ILE A 13 -5.38 9.83 12.00
CA ILE A 13 -4.49 11.01 11.92
C ILE A 13 -5.31 12.25 11.51
N PRO A 14 -5.19 13.40 12.19
CA PRO A 14 -5.95 14.61 11.89
C PRO A 14 -5.34 15.46 10.76
N ASN A 15 -6.20 16.22 10.11
CA ASN A 15 -5.97 17.05 8.91
C ASN A 15 -5.06 18.29 9.15
N PRO A 16 -3.97 18.50 8.39
CA PRO A 16 -3.17 19.72 8.50
C PRO A 16 -3.73 20.89 7.65
N LYS A 17 -3.95 22.03 8.31
CA LYS A 17 -4.36 23.30 7.69
C LYS A 17 -3.28 23.85 6.74
N LYS A 18 -3.71 24.35 5.57
CA LYS A 18 -2.86 24.94 4.51
C LYS A 18 -2.15 26.25 4.98
N PRO A 19 -0.85 26.45 4.70
CA PRO A 19 -0.19 27.74 4.94
C PRO A 19 -0.35 28.73 3.78
N LYS A 20 -0.39 30.03 4.13
CA LYS A 20 -0.58 31.20 3.25
C LYS A 20 0.67 31.51 2.40
N ARG A 21 0.46 31.88 1.13
CA ARG A 21 1.49 32.35 0.18
C ARG A 21 2.10 33.69 0.63
N ARG A 22 3.43 33.77 0.67
CA ARG A 22 4.19 35.03 0.70
C ARG A 22 5.30 34.95 -0.36
N THR A 23 5.30 35.91 -1.27
CA THR A 23 6.28 36.08 -2.36
C THR A 23 7.60 36.63 -1.83
N GLN A 24 8.72 35.97 -2.11
CA GLN A 24 10.05 36.60 -1.97
C GLN A 24 11.09 35.99 -2.94
N LYS A 25 11.76 36.92 -3.65
CA LYS A 25 12.82 36.86 -4.66
C LYS A 25 13.75 35.63 -4.71
N MET A 26 13.98 35.13 -5.93
CA MET A 26 15.02 34.15 -6.29
C MET A 26 16.44 34.70 -6.15
N ARG A 27 17.33 33.90 -5.54
CA ARG A 27 18.80 33.94 -5.60
C ARG A 27 19.37 32.51 -5.38
N PRO A 28 20.63 32.22 -5.77
CA PRO A 28 21.01 31.00 -6.49
C PRO A 28 21.17 29.74 -5.61
N LEU A 29 21.03 28.61 -6.28
CA LEU A 29 21.08 27.23 -5.78
C LEU A 29 22.44 26.92 -5.13
N GLY A 30 22.47 26.89 -3.80
CA GLY A 30 23.65 26.45 -3.05
C GLY A 30 23.37 26.45 -1.55
N GLY A 31 23.26 25.25 -0.96
CA GLY A 31 23.11 25.07 0.49
C GLY A 31 21.67 24.96 0.97
N GLY A 32 21.05 23.79 0.77
CA GLY A 32 19.79 23.44 1.43
C GLY A 32 20.01 23.02 2.89
N PRO A 33 19.05 23.27 3.80
CA PRO A 33 19.24 23.19 5.24
C PRO A 33 19.05 21.79 5.83
N ARG A 34 19.72 21.57 6.96
CA ARG A 34 19.58 20.44 7.86
C ARG A 34 18.14 20.32 8.37
N GLY A 35 17.66 19.08 8.47
CA GLY A 35 16.61 18.69 9.42
C GLY A 35 15.24 18.38 8.81
N THR A 36 15.08 17.17 8.28
CA THR A 36 13.85 16.40 8.49
C THR A 36 14.23 15.10 9.20
N THR A 37 13.69 14.93 10.39
CA THR A 37 13.83 13.77 11.26
C THR A 37 13.06 12.60 10.64
N THR A 38 13.60 11.98 9.59
CA THR A 38 13.27 10.59 9.26
C THR A 38 14.15 9.72 10.13
N GLY A 39 13.55 9.03 11.10
CA GLY A 39 14.24 8.07 11.94
C GLY A 39 14.89 7.01 11.05
N ARG A 40 16.17 7.20 10.75
CA ARG A 40 17.02 6.24 10.06
C ARG A 40 17.00 4.96 10.87
N ILE A 41 16.29 3.94 10.39
CA ILE A 41 16.40 2.59 10.93
C ILE A 41 17.70 1.99 10.38
N TYR A 42 18.85 2.55 10.76
CA TYR A 42 20.14 1.91 10.52
C TYR A 42 20.46 1.01 11.69
N GLY A 43 20.43 -0.30 11.42
CA GLY A 43 20.98 -1.30 12.31
C GLY A 43 20.23 -2.61 12.18
N ARG A 44 20.94 -3.73 12.39
CA ARG A 44 20.30 -4.91 12.97
C ARG A 44 19.44 -4.37 14.11
N SER A 45 18.16 -4.73 14.13
CA SER A 45 17.38 -4.53 15.35
C SER A 45 18.24 -5.07 16.51
N SER A 46 18.14 -4.46 17.69
CA SER A 46 18.86 -4.89 18.90
C SER A 46 18.72 -6.39 19.23
N TYR A 47 17.87 -7.12 18.50
CA TYR A 47 17.60 -8.55 18.54
C TYR A 47 18.16 -9.38 17.37
N GLY A 48 19.00 -8.85 16.48
CA GLY A 48 19.57 -9.60 15.35
C GLY A 48 18.63 -9.82 14.17
N ARG A 49 17.44 -9.22 14.19
CA ARG A 49 16.48 -9.28 13.07
C ARG A 49 16.90 -8.38 11.92
N ARG A 50 16.76 -8.90 10.70
CA ARG A 50 16.95 -8.17 9.44
C ARG A 50 15.63 -7.48 9.09
N VAL A 51 15.62 -6.15 9.17
CA VAL A 51 14.44 -5.33 8.88
C VAL A 51 14.71 -4.50 7.64
N ALA A 52 13.79 -4.52 6.67
CA ALA A 52 13.77 -3.61 5.54
C ALA A 52 12.61 -2.62 5.69
N SER A 53 12.71 -1.46 5.04
CA SER A 53 11.59 -0.53 4.94
C SER A 53 11.34 -0.12 3.49
N LEU A 54 10.06 -0.02 3.13
CA LEU A 54 9.58 0.46 1.85
C LEU A 54 8.81 1.75 2.06
N ARG A 55 9.16 2.81 1.33
CA ARG A 55 8.46 4.08 1.34
C ARG A 55 7.90 4.43 -0.03
N TYR A 56 6.62 4.80 -0.11
CA TYR A 56 6.06 5.36 -1.34
C TYR A 56 6.43 6.83 -1.47
N LEU A 57 6.94 7.22 -2.63
CA LEU A 57 7.14 8.63 -2.92
C LEU A 57 5.82 9.26 -3.38
N PRO A 58 5.57 10.57 -3.11
CA PRO A 58 4.32 11.25 -3.47
C PRO A 58 3.93 11.21 -4.94
N ASN A 59 4.88 10.93 -5.84
CA ASN A 59 4.63 10.76 -7.27
C ASN A 59 4.04 9.38 -7.64
N GLY A 60 3.88 8.46 -6.67
CA GLY A 60 3.17 7.19 -6.79
C GLY A 60 3.80 6.13 -7.70
N GLY A 61 4.83 6.48 -8.46
CA GLY A 61 5.51 5.60 -9.42
C GLY A 61 6.83 5.02 -8.92
N ILE A 62 7.35 5.50 -7.80
CA ILE A 62 8.67 5.12 -7.27
C ILE A 62 8.54 4.75 -5.79
N ILE A 63 9.23 3.68 -5.42
CA ILE A 63 9.33 3.13 -4.09
C ILE A 63 10.78 3.29 -3.64
N ALA A 64 10.97 3.90 -2.47
CA ALA A 64 12.26 3.96 -1.80
C ALA A 64 12.39 2.72 -0.90
N LEU A 65 13.48 1.98 -1.06
CA LEU A 65 13.85 0.82 -0.26
C LEU A 65 15.07 1.16 0.57
N GLU A 66 14.92 1.10 1.88
CA GLU A 66 16.01 1.19 2.85
C GLU A 66 16.19 -0.18 3.49
N ALA A 67 17.39 -0.75 3.40
CA ALA A 67 17.69 -2.06 3.96
C ALA A 67 19.16 -2.12 4.43
N PRO A 68 19.47 -2.89 5.50
CA PRO A 68 20.84 -3.25 5.84
C PRO A 68 21.60 -3.81 4.62
N PHE A 69 22.89 -3.52 4.54
CA PHE A 69 23.72 -4.09 3.46
C PHE A 69 23.80 -5.61 3.65
N ASP A 70 23.23 -6.32 2.69
CA ASP A 70 23.32 -7.76 2.54
C ASP A 70 23.72 -8.05 1.09
N ARG A 71 24.83 -8.78 0.93
CA ARG A 71 25.43 -9.02 -0.39
C ARG A 71 24.54 -9.92 -1.24
N GLU A 72 24.02 -11.00 -0.66
CA GLU A 72 23.19 -11.97 -1.37
C GLU A 72 21.85 -11.35 -1.80
N PHE A 73 21.25 -10.56 -0.92
CA PHE A 73 20.09 -9.75 -1.25
C PHE A 73 20.41 -8.78 -2.39
N THR A 74 21.51 -8.03 -2.30
CA THR A 74 21.88 -7.04 -3.31
C THR A 74 22.11 -7.69 -4.68
N GLU A 75 22.79 -8.84 -4.73
CA GLU A 75 23.02 -9.60 -5.96
C GLU A 75 21.72 -10.18 -6.53
N SER A 76 20.87 -10.76 -5.68
CA SER A 76 19.56 -11.29 -6.08
C SER A 76 18.62 -10.20 -6.57
N MET A 77 18.56 -9.07 -5.88
CA MET A 77 17.82 -7.88 -6.33
C MET A 77 18.37 -7.38 -7.66
N LYS A 78 19.72 -7.37 -7.82
CA LYS A 78 20.38 -6.98 -9.07
C LYS A 78 19.98 -7.86 -10.25
N LYS A 79 19.83 -9.16 -10.02
CA LYS A 79 19.43 -10.16 -11.00
C LYS A 79 17.95 -10.10 -11.35
N SER A 80 17.08 -9.91 -10.36
CA SER A 80 15.62 -9.98 -10.52
C SER A 80 14.99 -8.70 -11.05
N LEU A 81 15.56 -7.53 -10.74
CA LEU A 81 15.05 -6.25 -11.20
C LEU A 81 15.85 -5.73 -12.42
N PRO A 82 15.22 -5.16 -13.46
CA PRO A 82 15.96 -4.54 -14.56
C PRO A 82 16.73 -3.29 -14.10
N THR A 83 17.96 -3.09 -14.57
CA THR A 83 18.78 -1.90 -14.21
C THR A 83 18.08 -0.57 -14.49
N LYS A 84 17.29 -0.47 -15.57
CA LYS A 84 16.52 0.75 -15.91
C LYS A 84 15.36 1.06 -14.95
N LYS A 85 14.98 0.10 -14.10
CA LYS A 85 13.85 0.19 -13.17
C LYS A 85 14.31 0.38 -11.72
N ARG A 86 15.60 0.57 -11.49
CA ARG A 86 16.17 0.86 -10.18
C ARG A 86 17.31 1.88 -10.24
N THR A 87 17.48 2.63 -9.16
CA THR A 87 18.60 3.56 -8.99
C THR A 87 19.09 3.50 -7.55
N TRP A 88 20.41 3.44 -7.36
CA TRP A 88 21.02 3.56 -6.03
C TRP A 88 21.35 5.02 -5.74
N ASP A 89 20.95 5.51 -4.57
CA ASP A 89 21.40 6.79 -4.02
C ASP A 89 22.40 6.55 -2.90
N ALA A 90 23.65 6.97 -3.11
CA ALA A 90 24.73 6.80 -2.15
C ALA A 90 24.63 7.71 -0.93
N ASN A 91 23.99 8.89 -1.05
CA ASN A 91 23.89 9.86 0.04
C ASN A 91 22.94 9.35 1.12
N ASP A 92 21.78 8.84 0.68
CA ASP A 92 20.75 8.34 1.58
C ASP A 92 20.84 6.82 1.80
N LYS A 93 21.68 6.14 1.01
CA LYS A 93 21.83 4.67 0.96
C LYS A 93 20.48 3.98 0.71
N VAL A 94 19.76 4.48 -0.28
CA VAL A 94 18.41 4.04 -0.64
C VAL A 94 18.40 3.50 -2.06
N TRP A 95 17.65 2.43 -2.27
CA TRP A 95 17.29 1.99 -3.61
C TRP A 95 15.96 2.60 -4.01
N TYR A 96 15.94 3.34 -5.11
CA TYR A 96 14.68 3.73 -5.77
C TYR A 96 14.31 2.66 -6.77
N VAL A 97 13.09 2.13 -6.66
CA VAL A 97 12.56 1.07 -7.54
C VAL A 97 11.23 1.53 -8.11
N VAL A 98 11.01 1.32 -9.41
CA VAL A 98 9.73 1.64 -10.04
C VAL A 98 8.63 0.74 -9.48
N ARG A 99 7.44 1.30 -9.22
CA ARG A 99 6.30 0.61 -8.59
C ARG A 99 5.87 -0.67 -9.31
N ASP A 100 6.02 -0.75 -10.62
CA ASP A 100 5.67 -1.95 -11.41
C ASP A 100 6.51 -3.19 -11.04
N GLN A 101 7.62 -3.01 -10.30
CA GLN A 101 8.43 -4.11 -9.79
C GLN A 101 8.09 -4.48 -8.34
N LEU A 102 7.05 -3.88 -7.74
CA LEU A 102 6.74 -4.07 -6.32
C LEU A 102 6.55 -5.53 -5.94
N ASP A 103 5.82 -6.32 -6.73
CA ASP A 103 5.57 -7.72 -6.40
C ASP A 103 6.87 -8.54 -6.33
N LYS A 104 7.78 -8.32 -7.27
CA LYS A 104 9.11 -8.96 -7.27
C LYS A 104 9.94 -8.50 -6.08
N LEU A 105 9.87 -7.20 -5.77
CA LEU A 105 10.59 -6.63 -4.65
C LEU A 105 10.08 -7.22 -3.32
N CYS A 106 8.76 -7.29 -3.11
CA CYS A 106 8.16 -7.94 -1.94
C CYS A 106 8.60 -9.39 -1.81
N HIS A 107 8.62 -10.15 -2.91
CA HIS A 107 9.08 -11.54 -2.88
C HIS A 107 10.54 -11.67 -2.44
N LEU A 108 11.41 -10.78 -2.91
CA LEU A 108 12.80 -10.75 -2.44
C LEU A 108 12.89 -10.36 -0.96
N LEU A 109 12.10 -9.37 -0.52
CA LEU A 109 12.15 -8.95 0.88
C LEU A 109 11.73 -10.07 1.82
N ASP A 110 10.69 -10.82 1.48
CA ASP A 110 10.24 -12.00 2.23
C ASP A 110 11.30 -13.11 2.35
N GLN A 111 12.23 -13.20 1.39
CA GLN A 111 13.30 -14.20 1.40
C GLN A 111 14.49 -13.79 2.29
N TYR A 112 14.80 -12.49 2.36
CA TYR A 112 16.04 -11.99 2.95
C TYR A 112 15.86 -11.22 4.26
N PHE A 113 14.64 -10.78 4.58
CA PHE A 113 14.36 -9.99 5.78
C PHE A 113 13.28 -10.67 6.63
N ASP A 114 13.44 -10.58 7.94
CA ASP A 114 12.47 -11.13 8.89
C ASP A 114 11.21 -10.26 8.97
N GLU A 115 11.38 -8.97 8.66
CA GLU A 115 10.33 -7.97 8.76
C GLU A 115 10.52 -6.89 7.69
N THR A 116 9.40 -6.50 7.06
CA THR A 116 9.36 -5.38 6.12
C THR A 116 8.36 -4.35 6.62
N ILE A 117 8.83 -3.15 6.87
CA ILE A 117 8.02 -2.03 7.34
C ILE A 117 7.57 -1.21 6.13
N LEU A 118 6.26 -1.03 5.99
CA LEU A 118 5.67 -0.19 4.96
C LEU A 118 5.46 1.23 5.52
N LEU A 119 6.15 2.21 4.95
CA LEU A 119 6.13 3.62 5.33
C LEU A 119 5.46 4.46 4.26
N ASP A 120 4.63 5.42 4.68
CA ASP A 120 4.04 6.44 3.80
C ASP A 120 3.35 5.87 2.55
N PHE A 121 2.85 4.62 2.63
CA PHE A 121 2.00 4.09 1.58
C PHE A 121 0.79 5.02 1.52
N PRO A 122 0.50 5.62 0.35
CA PRO A 122 -0.76 6.33 0.21
C PRO A 122 -1.81 5.32 0.65
N ALA A 123 -2.68 5.71 1.59
CA ALA A 123 -3.86 4.91 1.91
C ALA A 123 -4.42 4.53 0.55
N ALA A 124 -4.27 3.25 0.18
CA ALA A 124 -4.43 2.82 -1.21
C ALA A 124 -5.69 3.48 -1.69
N GLU A 125 -5.68 4.21 -2.83
CA GLU A 125 -6.89 4.87 -3.32
C GLU A 125 -7.99 3.83 -3.22
N VAL A 126 -8.86 3.99 -2.22
CA VAL A 126 -9.75 2.92 -1.83
C VAL A 126 -10.69 2.85 -2.99
N ARG A 127 -10.46 1.85 -3.87
CA ARG A 127 -11.25 1.71 -5.09
C ARG A 127 -12.69 1.71 -4.60
N ASN A 128 -13.47 2.71 -5.01
CA ASN A 128 -14.85 2.83 -4.52
C ASN A 128 -15.79 2.01 -5.42
N ASP A 129 -15.33 0.82 -5.82
CA ASP A 129 -16.08 -0.11 -6.65
C ASP A 129 -16.86 -1.10 -5.77
N SER A 130 -17.80 -1.81 -6.41
CA SER A 130 -18.67 -2.77 -5.74
C SER A 130 -17.88 -3.94 -5.12
N TRP A 131 -16.78 -4.34 -5.75
CA TRP A 131 -15.89 -5.39 -5.23
C TRP A 131 -15.25 -5.00 -3.90
N THR A 132 -14.66 -3.80 -3.82
CA THR A 132 -13.98 -3.30 -2.62
C THR A 132 -14.97 -3.03 -1.48
N LYS A 133 -16.19 -2.58 -1.79
CA LYS A 133 -17.26 -2.42 -0.79
C LYS A 133 -17.63 -3.74 -0.11
N LEU A 134 -17.55 -4.87 -0.84
CA LEU A 134 -17.72 -6.22 -0.29
C LEU A 134 -16.41 -6.87 0.19
N MET A 135 -15.29 -6.14 0.20
CA MET A 135 -13.97 -6.65 0.58
C MET A 135 -13.51 -7.85 -0.27
N LEU A 136 -13.85 -7.85 -1.56
CA LEU A 136 -13.53 -8.91 -2.51
C LEU A 136 -12.58 -8.40 -3.60
N VAL A 137 -11.86 -9.35 -4.19
CA VAL A 137 -11.11 -9.11 -5.43
C VAL A 137 -12.06 -9.22 -6.61
N GLU A 138 -11.82 -8.41 -7.64
CA GLU A 138 -12.54 -8.45 -8.91
C GLU A 138 -12.51 -9.86 -9.53
N GLY A 139 -13.68 -10.33 -9.98
CA GLY A 139 -13.84 -11.69 -10.51
C GLY A 139 -14.05 -12.78 -9.44
N ALA A 140 -14.24 -12.41 -8.17
CA ALA A 140 -14.60 -13.38 -7.14
C ALA A 140 -15.89 -14.15 -7.50
N PRO A 141 -15.96 -15.47 -7.22
CA PRO A 141 -17.13 -16.28 -7.54
C PRO A 141 -18.42 -15.80 -6.87
N MET A 142 -19.56 -16.06 -7.51
CA MET A 142 -20.90 -15.75 -7.02
C MET A 142 -21.13 -16.15 -5.55
N GLU A 143 -20.70 -17.35 -5.18
CA GLU A 143 -20.86 -17.86 -3.81
C GLU A 143 -20.08 -17.04 -2.80
N LEU A 144 -18.91 -16.50 -3.19
CA LEU A 144 -18.10 -15.65 -2.33
C LEU A 144 -18.74 -14.26 -2.16
N ILE A 145 -19.37 -13.72 -3.21
CA ILE A 145 -20.15 -12.48 -3.16
C ILE A 145 -21.30 -12.60 -2.16
N ARG A 146 -22.06 -13.69 -2.24
CA ARG A 146 -23.17 -13.99 -1.31
C ARG A 146 -22.68 -14.17 0.12
N ALA A 147 -21.59 -14.90 0.32
CA ALA A 147 -21.00 -15.12 1.63
C ALA A 147 -20.52 -13.80 2.26
N ALA A 148 -19.78 -12.98 1.50
CA ALA A 148 -19.29 -11.68 1.95
C ALA A 148 -20.45 -10.75 2.31
N TYR A 149 -21.48 -10.68 1.47
CA TYR A 149 -22.68 -9.90 1.76
C TYR A 149 -23.31 -10.30 3.09
N ARG A 150 -23.60 -11.59 3.31
CA ARG A 150 -24.21 -12.08 4.56
C ARG A 150 -23.42 -11.68 5.80
N VAL A 151 -22.10 -11.87 5.77
CA VAL A 151 -21.22 -11.54 6.90
C VAL A 151 -21.20 -10.04 7.16
N LEU A 152 -21.05 -9.23 6.11
CA LEU A 152 -21.00 -7.78 6.22
C LEU A 152 -22.35 -7.18 6.63
N SER A 153 -23.46 -7.73 6.15
CA SER A 153 -24.81 -7.32 6.53
C SER A 153 -25.08 -7.56 8.00
N VAL A 154 -24.68 -8.72 8.55
CA VAL A 154 -24.82 -8.98 9.98
C VAL A 154 -23.98 -8.01 10.81
N LYS A 155 -22.76 -7.70 10.35
CA LYS A 155 -21.83 -6.79 11.04
C LYS A 155 -22.30 -5.33 11.03
N HIS A 156 -22.86 -4.86 9.92
CA HIS A 156 -23.24 -3.45 9.73
C HIS A 156 -24.74 -3.20 9.87
N HIS A 157 -25.53 -4.19 10.31
CA HIS A 157 -26.97 -4.04 10.46
C HIS A 157 -27.32 -2.91 11.46
N PRO A 158 -28.15 -1.92 11.09
CA PRO A 158 -28.48 -0.79 11.97
C PRO A 158 -29.14 -1.25 13.28
N ASP A 159 -30.06 -2.21 13.22
CA ASP A 159 -30.73 -2.75 14.42
C ASP A 159 -29.79 -3.46 15.40
N LYS A 160 -28.58 -3.83 14.96
CA LYS A 160 -27.54 -4.44 15.80
C LYS A 160 -26.46 -3.44 16.21
N GLY A 161 -26.72 -2.15 16.05
CA GLY A 161 -25.76 -1.07 16.33
C GLY A 161 -24.72 -0.86 15.23
N GLY A 162 -24.97 -1.38 14.03
CA GLY A 162 -24.12 -1.16 12.86
C GLY A 162 -24.37 0.18 12.17
N ASP A 163 -23.49 0.53 11.23
CA ASP A 163 -23.55 1.79 10.49
C ASP A 163 -24.55 1.69 9.30
N PRO A 164 -25.66 2.48 9.31
CA PRO A 164 -26.66 2.46 8.25
C PRO A 164 -26.12 2.86 6.87
N GLU A 165 -25.19 3.83 6.81
CA GLU A 165 -24.60 4.27 5.55
C GLU A 165 -23.72 3.16 4.98
N ARG A 166 -22.96 2.49 5.84
CA ARG A 166 -22.15 1.34 5.42
C ARG A 166 -23.03 0.19 4.92
N MET A 167 -24.14 -0.08 5.59
CA MET A 167 -25.09 -1.11 5.16
C MET A 167 -25.71 -0.78 3.79
N LYS A 168 -26.02 0.49 3.53
CA LYS A 168 -26.51 0.97 2.23
C LYS A 168 -25.48 0.75 1.12
N GLU A 169 -24.21 1.06 1.36
CA GLU A 169 -23.12 0.81 0.41
C GLU A 169 -22.98 -0.69 0.09
N ILE A 170 -23.04 -1.55 1.10
CA ILE A 170 -22.98 -3.02 0.96
C ILE A 170 -24.15 -3.53 0.09
N ASN A 171 -25.37 -3.04 0.35
CA ASN A 171 -26.56 -3.41 -0.43
C ASN A 171 -26.45 -3.01 -1.90
N LEU A 172 -25.99 -1.78 -2.17
CA LEU A 172 -25.81 -1.28 -3.53
C LEU A 172 -24.74 -2.09 -4.28
N ALA A 173 -23.61 -2.36 -3.63
CA ALA A 173 -22.52 -3.15 -4.19
C ALA A 173 -22.96 -4.58 -4.54
N TYR A 174 -23.68 -5.24 -3.63
CA TYR A 174 -24.21 -6.58 -3.88
C TYR A 174 -25.17 -6.60 -5.07
N LYS A 175 -26.09 -5.64 -5.15
CA LYS A 175 -27.04 -5.53 -6.26
C LYS A 175 -26.33 -5.35 -7.60
N ASP A 176 -25.36 -4.45 -7.67
CA ASP A 176 -24.58 -4.14 -8.87
C ASP A 176 -23.85 -5.38 -9.39
N LEU A 177 -23.14 -6.10 -8.52
CA LEU A 177 -22.44 -7.34 -8.88
C LEU A 177 -23.42 -8.44 -9.34
N MET A 178 -24.53 -8.64 -8.62
CA MET A 178 -25.52 -9.67 -8.99
C MET A 178 -26.15 -9.40 -10.36
N GLN A 179 -26.43 -8.14 -10.70
CA GLN A 179 -26.97 -7.75 -12.01
C GLN A 179 -25.97 -8.01 -13.14
N GLY A 180 -24.68 -7.75 -12.91
CA GLY A 180 -23.62 -8.07 -13.87
C GLY A 180 -23.55 -9.56 -14.22
N PHE A 181 -23.80 -10.44 -13.24
CA PHE A 181 -23.83 -11.89 -13.47
C PHE A 181 -25.10 -12.38 -14.19
N THR A 182 -26.26 -11.78 -13.95
CA THR A 182 -27.49 -12.20 -14.63
C THR A 182 -27.51 -11.81 -16.10
N ASN A 183 -26.90 -10.69 -16.47
CA ASN A 183 -26.90 -10.19 -17.85
C ASN A 183 -25.84 -10.86 -18.75
N GLY A 184 -24.89 -11.59 -18.18
CA GLY A 184 -23.85 -12.32 -18.92
C GLY A 184 -24.18 -13.79 -19.20
N GLY A 185 -25.40 -14.24 -18.88
CA GLY A 185 -25.83 -15.63 -19.00
C GLY A 185 -26.49 -16.02 -20.32
N ASP A 186 -26.73 -15.07 -21.24
CA ASP A 186 -27.55 -15.26 -22.44
C ASP A 186 -26.76 -15.28 -23.77
N GLU A 187 -25.43 -15.37 -23.74
CA GLU A 187 -24.61 -15.62 -24.94
C GLU A 187 -23.85 -16.95 -24.80
N GLN A 188 -24.54 -18.05 -25.12
CA GLN A 188 -23.93 -19.34 -25.51
C GLN A 188 -24.64 -19.89 -26.74
#